data_AF-A0A4R7AZ85-F1
#
_entry.id   AF-A0A4R7AZ85-F1
#
_cell.length_a   1.000
_cell.length_b   1.000
_cell.length_c   1.000
_cell.angle_alpha   90.00
_cell.angle_beta   90.00
_cell.angle_gamma   90.00
#
_symmetry.space_group_name_H-M   'P 1'
#
loop_
_entity.id
_entity.type
_entity.pdbx_description
1 polymer ?
#
loop_
_entity_poly.entity_id
_entity_poly.type
_entity_poly.pdbx_seq_one_letter_code
_entity_poly.pdbx_strand_id
1 'polypeptide(L)'
;MKNALRFLGALLTSAWLAQGVAANRPLADLLGDAALWQQLDWTQATGSAPWQDRAWVNFLGKQTGSITHDRIQALRLDGIDWQATLDEHQGVTPSAQLTVYTPAEDNQLDHCGNLYSWAQHHFGQPGMTVDGSYRIAGSGGSSAHGYTDRHYQWDLGNTRIIEDCQGQSTGDGTIVYAASSLRFAPQSAGNTVHPLILAKCSRSLRLNDASDIPLKMSDIVFVVDENNGSIRRPDLVPIRVHNVQVNPRQVSFNLTLDQSTNEYQVDLPSGQLTATMSIAAIRAGQVTGQCSLRPLPPPDRDLPAAK
;
A
#
# COMPACT_ATOMS: atom_id res chain seq x y z
N MET A 1 65.01 -33.77 -33.64
CA MET A 1 64.23 -34.55 -34.61
C MET A 1 62.88 -34.92 -33.98
N LYS A 2 61.80 -34.46 -34.62
CA LYS A 2 60.46 -35.07 -34.75
C LYS A 2 59.58 -35.39 -33.52
N ASN A 3 58.38 -34.79 -33.61
CA ASN A 3 57.04 -35.23 -33.19
C ASN A 3 56.65 -35.01 -31.72
N ALA A 4 55.83 -34.00 -31.39
CA ALA A 4 54.39 -33.84 -31.66
C ALA A 4 53.51 -34.82 -30.87
N LEU A 5 52.79 -34.32 -29.86
CA LEU A 5 51.36 -34.61 -29.70
C LEU A 5 50.71 -33.53 -28.82
N ARG A 6 49.63 -32.96 -29.37
CA ARG A 6 48.77 -31.93 -28.79
C ARG A 6 47.77 -32.60 -27.85
N PHE A 7 47.52 -32.02 -26.68
CA PHE A 7 46.26 -32.23 -25.95
C PHE A 7 45.67 -30.85 -25.63
N LEU A 8 44.72 -30.43 -26.47
CA LEU A 8 43.74 -29.40 -26.12
C LEU A 8 42.76 -30.05 -25.14
N GLY A 9 42.78 -29.60 -23.88
CA GLY A 9 41.72 -29.89 -22.93
C GLY A 9 40.51 -29.01 -23.25
N ALA A 10 39.47 -29.62 -23.82
CA ALA A 10 38.15 -29.03 -23.92
C ALA A 10 37.49 -29.09 -22.53
N LEU A 11 37.48 -27.97 -21.82
CA LEU A 11 36.58 -27.76 -20.68
C LEU A 11 35.19 -27.46 -21.26
N LEU A 12 34.40 -28.52 -21.37
CA LEU A 12 32.99 -28.49 -21.70
C LEU A 12 32.24 -27.66 -20.66
N THR A 13 31.80 -26.49 -21.09
CA THR A 13 30.72 -25.70 -20.50
C THR A 13 29.49 -26.57 -20.32
N SER A 14 29.26 -27.03 -19.10
CA SER A 14 27.97 -27.57 -18.69
C SER A 14 27.05 -26.41 -18.29
N ALA A 15 26.79 -25.51 -19.25
CA ALA A 15 25.65 -24.61 -19.16
C ALA A 15 24.42 -25.50 -19.40
N TRP A 16 23.86 -26.01 -18.31
CA TRP A 16 22.54 -26.61 -18.34
C TRP A 16 21.55 -25.53 -18.76
N LEU A 17 21.24 -25.54 -20.06
CA LEU A 17 20.02 -25.00 -20.62
C LEU A 17 18.86 -25.69 -19.89
N ALA A 18 18.41 -25.10 -18.78
CA ALA A 18 17.04 -25.25 -18.32
C ALA A 18 16.11 -24.43 -19.26
N GLN A 19 16.20 -24.72 -20.55
CA GLN A 19 15.26 -24.26 -21.58
C GLN A 19 14.57 -25.52 -22.10
N GLY A 20 13.65 -26.03 -21.30
CA GLY A 20 12.98 -27.28 -21.61
C GLY A 20 11.76 -27.45 -20.75
N VAL A 21 10.62 -27.07 -21.31
CA VAL A 21 9.27 -27.29 -20.79
C VAL A 21 8.88 -26.37 -19.62
N ALA A 22 8.82 -25.06 -19.88
CA ALA A 22 7.73 -24.29 -19.25
C ALA A 22 6.43 -24.88 -19.81
N ALA A 23 5.84 -25.81 -19.08
CA ALA A 23 4.50 -26.29 -19.35
C ALA A 23 3.59 -25.06 -19.55
N ASN A 24 2.69 -25.10 -20.53
CA ASN A 24 1.61 -24.11 -20.71
C ASN A 24 0.71 -24.11 -19.46
N ARG A 25 1.20 -23.56 -18.36
CA ARG A 25 0.43 -23.33 -17.15
C ARG A 25 -0.36 -22.04 -17.37
N PRO A 26 -1.69 -22.05 -17.15
CA PRO A 26 -2.47 -20.83 -17.13
C PRO A 26 -1.84 -19.79 -16.18
N LEU A 27 -1.96 -18.50 -16.52
CA LEU A 27 -1.49 -17.42 -15.65
C LEU A 27 -1.94 -17.55 -14.20
N ALA A 28 -3.18 -17.99 -13.94
CA ALA A 28 -3.69 -18.24 -12.59
C ALA A 28 -2.80 -19.21 -11.77
N ASP A 29 -2.31 -20.27 -12.39
CA ASP A 29 -1.42 -21.24 -11.74
C ASP A 29 -0.01 -20.67 -11.52
N LEU A 30 0.45 -19.80 -12.41
CA LEU A 30 1.75 -19.13 -12.29
C LEU A 30 1.72 -18.08 -11.17
N LEU A 31 0.60 -17.35 -11.04
CA LEU A 31 0.39 -16.37 -9.98
C LEU A 31 0.49 -17.04 -8.60
N GLY A 32 -0.08 -18.23 -8.42
CA GLY A 32 -0.02 -18.97 -7.16
C GLY A 32 1.29 -19.72 -6.88
N ASP A 33 2.28 -19.67 -7.79
CA ASP A 33 3.54 -20.38 -7.63
C ASP A 33 4.56 -19.57 -6.83
N ALA A 34 4.59 -19.77 -5.51
CA ALA A 34 5.53 -19.07 -4.62
C ALA A 34 7.01 -19.28 -5.02
N ALA A 35 7.37 -20.47 -5.52
CA ALA A 35 8.75 -20.77 -5.90
C ALA A 35 9.16 -19.98 -7.15
N LEU A 36 8.25 -19.80 -8.12
CA LEU A 36 8.46 -18.93 -9.28
C LEU A 36 8.77 -17.50 -8.84
N TRP A 37 7.93 -16.91 -7.98
CA TRP A 37 8.13 -15.52 -7.53
C TRP A 37 9.38 -15.34 -6.68
N GLN A 38 9.70 -16.33 -5.85
CA GLN A 38 10.92 -16.32 -5.03
C GLN A 38 12.20 -16.30 -5.88
N GLN A 39 12.18 -16.94 -7.05
CA GLN A 39 13.35 -17.10 -7.92
C GLN A 39 13.38 -16.11 -9.09
N LEU A 40 12.35 -15.28 -9.25
CA LEU A 40 12.22 -14.38 -10.39
C LEU A 40 13.35 -13.34 -10.42
N ASP A 41 14.10 -13.33 -11.52
CA ASP A 41 15.02 -12.24 -11.84
C ASP A 41 14.24 -11.11 -12.52
N TRP A 42 13.99 -10.04 -11.75
CA TRP A 42 13.24 -8.88 -12.21
C TRP A 42 13.91 -8.13 -13.37
N THR A 43 15.21 -8.30 -13.59
CA THR A 43 15.89 -7.72 -14.77
C THR A 43 15.52 -8.44 -16.06
N GLN A 44 15.00 -9.67 -15.96
CA GLN A 44 14.57 -10.52 -17.06
C GLN A 44 13.07 -10.87 -16.96
N ALA A 45 12.29 -10.15 -16.14
CA ALA A 45 10.89 -10.48 -15.87
C ALA A 45 10.04 -10.54 -17.15
N THR A 46 10.28 -9.64 -18.12
CA THR A 46 9.55 -9.63 -19.40
C THR A 46 9.75 -10.90 -20.22
N GLY A 47 10.84 -11.63 -20.02
CA GLY A 47 11.11 -12.94 -20.64
C GLY A 47 10.58 -14.14 -19.85
N SER A 48 10.00 -13.92 -18.67
CA SER A 48 9.51 -14.99 -17.79
C SER A 48 8.12 -15.50 -18.18
N ALA A 49 7.73 -16.67 -17.67
CA ALA A 49 6.48 -17.33 -18.03
C ALA A 49 5.22 -16.47 -17.83
N PRO A 50 5.03 -15.73 -16.71
CA PRO A 50 3.85 -14.88 -16.54
C PRO A 50 3.74 -13.77 -17.59
N TRP A 51 4.87 -13.22 -18.08
CA TRP A 51 4.89 -12.15 -19.09
C TRP A 51 4.75 -12.64 -20.53
N GLN A 52 5.07 -13.92 -20.77
CA GLN A 52 5.06 -14.56 -22.09
C GLN A 52 3.81 -15.42 -22.31
N ASP A 53 2.83 -15.40 -21.40
CA ASP A 53 1.53 -16.04 -21.62
C ASP A 53 0.89 -15.51 -22.92
N ARG A 54 0.30 -16.41 -23.71
CA ARG A 54 -0.25 -16.06 -25.03
C ARG A 54 -1.60 -15.37 -24.94
N ALA A 55 -2.26 -15.40 -23.78
CA ALA A 55 -3.58 -14.80 -23.57
C ALA A 55 -3.53 -13.28 -23.29
N TRP A 56 -2.33 -12.69 -23.15
CA TRP A 56 -2.19 -11.24 -23.07
C TRP A 56 -2.66 -10.55 -24.35
N VAL A 57 -3.49 -9.52 -24.19
CA VAL A 57 -3.91 -8.62 -25.28
C VAL A 57 -3.50 -7.19 -24.98
N ASN A 58 -3.25 -6.39 -26.01
CA ASN A 58 -2.89 -4.97 -25.82
C ASN A 58 -4.04 -4.21 -25.15
N PHE A 59 -3.72 -3.33 -24.21
CA PHE A 59 -4.70 -2.41 -23.64
C PHE A 59 -5.03 -1.31 -24.64
N LEU A 60 -6.31 -1.19 -25.01
CA LEU A 60 -6.80 -0.19 -25.97
C LEU A 60 -7.68 0.90 -25.29
N GLY A 61 -7.82 0.84 -23.96
CA GLY A 61 -8.66 1.76 -23.21
C GLY A 61 -8.05 3.15 -23.05
N LYS A 62 -8.88 4.11 -22.62
CA LYS A 62 -8.41 5.45 -22.24
C LYS A 62 -7.68 5.36 -20.90
N GLN A 63 -6.41 5.76 -20.87
CA GLN A 63 -5.59 5.79 -19.67
C GLN A 63 -5.61 7.19 -19.05
N THR A 64 -5.69 7.26 -17.73
CA THR A 64 -5.66 8.51 -16.96
C THR A 64 -4.62 8.40 -15.86
N GLY A 65 -3.81 9.44 -15.68
CA GLY A 65 -2.75 9.45 -14.67
C GLY A 65 -1.38 9.08 -15.25
N SER A 66 -0.46 8.69 -14.38
CA SER A 66 0.94 8.40 -14.70
C SER A 66 1.26 6.91 -14.88
N ILE A 67 0.25 6.04 -14.81
CA ILE A 67 0.39 4.59 -15.00
C ILE A 67 -0.14 4.26 -16.39
N THR A 68 0.69 3.60 -17.20
CA THR A 68 0.32 3.10 -18.52
C THR A 68 0.23 1.58 -18.47
N HIS A 69 -0.95 1.05 -18.77
CA HIS A 69 -1.17 -0.40 -18.90
C HIS A 69 -0.84 -0.82 -20.32
N ASP A 70 0.05 -1.78 -20.53
CA ASP A 70 0.41 -2.18 -21.89
C ASP A 70 -0.41 -3.37 -22.35
N ARG A 71 -0.61 -4.33 -21.45
CA ARG A 71 -1.30 -5.58 -21.74
C ARG A 71 -2.25 -5.96 -20.62
N ILE A 72 -3.35 -6.59 -21.00
CA ILE A 72 -4.38 -7.10 -20.09
C ILE A 72 -4.75 -8.54 -20.40
N GLN A 73 -5.23 -9.25 -19.39
CA GLN A 73 -5.71 -10.62 -19.51
C GLN A 73 -6.81 -10.86 -18.48
N ALA A 74 -7.93 -11.43 -18.91
CA ALA A 74 -8.94 -11.96 -17.98
C ALA A 74 -8.45 -13.30 -17.42
N LEU A 75 -8.66 -13.52 -16.13
CA LEU A 75 -8.29 -14.77 -15.47
C LEU A 75 -9.27 -15.08 -14.33
N ARG A 76 -9.23 -16.31 -13.82
CA ARG A 76 -10.11 -16.76 -12.73
C ARG A 76 -9.27 -17.24 -11.55
N LEU A 77 -9.43 -16.62 -10.38
CA LEU A 77 -8.80 -17.04 -9.11
C LEU A 77 -9.89 -17.39 -8.12
N ASP A 78 -9.77 -18.58 -7.49
CA ASP A 78 -10.73 -19.07 -6.50
C ASP A 78 -12.19 -19.00 -6.98
N GLY A 79 -12.42 -19.31 -8.25
CA GLY A 79 -13.77 -19.29 -8.83
C GLY A 79 -14.33 -17.89 -9.12
N ILE A 80 -13.59 -16.81 -8.88
CA ILE A 80 -13.97 -15.41 -9.17
C ILE A 80 -13.19 -14.91 -10.39
N ASP A 81 -13.85 -14.12 -11.23
CA ASP A 81 -13.23 -13.50 -12.40
C ASP A 81 -12.44 -12.24 -12.00
N TRP A 82 -11.23 -12.12 -12.51
CA TRP A 82 -10.30 -11.03 -12.25
C TRP A 82 -9.71 -10.52 -13.56
N GLN A 83 -9.22 -9.29 -13.53
CA GLN A 83 -8.42 -8.73 -14.62
C GLN A 83 -6.97 -8.58 -14.18
N ALA A 84 -6.05 -9.09 -14.98
CA ALA A 84 -4.62 -8.83 -14.80
C ALA A 84 -4.13 -7.80 -15.80
N THR A 85 -3.13 -7.00 -15.38
CA THR A 85 -2.42 -6.04 -16.21
C THR A 85 -0.92 -6.22 -16.06
N LEU A 86 -0.22 -5.90 -17.14
CA LEU A 86 1.20 -5.64 -17.13
C LEU A 86 1.40 -4.14 -17.32
N ASP A 87 2.06 -3.52 -16.35
CA ASP A 87 2.29 -2.08 -16.33
C ASP A 87 3.76 -1.80 -16.68
N GLU A 88 4.03 -0.96 -17.68
CA GLU A 88 5.34 -0.34 -17.89
C GLU A 88 5.31 1.11 -17.38
N HIS A 89 6.17 1.42 -16.42
CA HIS A 89 6.38 2.81 -16.00
C HIS A 89 7.43 3.48 -16.89
N GLN A 90 7.16 4.72 -17.33
CA GLN A 90 8.19 5.56 -17.97
C GLN A 90 9.18 6.09 -16.92
N GLY A 91 10.24 5.33 -16.67
CA GLY A 91 11.31 5.64 -15.69
C GLY A 91 12.38 4.54 -15.66
N VAL A 92 13.59 4.83 -15.15
CA VAL A 92 14.78 3.97 -15.26
C VAL A 92 14.50 2.56 -14.73
N THR A 93 14.53 1.59 -15.65
CA THR A 93 14.16 0.17 -15.53
C THR A 93 12.67 -0.04 -15.81
N PRO A 94 12.29 -0.86 -16.83
CA PRO A 94 10.91 -1.33 -16.92
C PRO A 94 10.62 -2.05 -15.61
N SER A 95 9.89 -1.40 -14.70
CA SER A 95 9.39 -2.04 -13.51
C SER A 95 8.28 -2.94 -14.00
N ALA A 96 8.66 -4.12 -14.49
CA ALA A 96 7.72 -5.18 -14.78
C ALA A 96 6.86 -5.32 -13.53
N GLN A 97 5.59 -4.97 -13.66
CA GLN A 97 4.62 -5.08 -12.59
C GLN A 97 3.46 -5.87 -13.15
N LEU A 98 3.03 -6.88 -12.40
CA LEU A 98 1.81 -7.60 -12.68
C LEU A 98 0.80 -7.25 -11.61
N THR A 99 -0.33 -6.71 -12.01
CA THR A 99 -1.42 -6.35 -11.10
C THR A 99 -2.65 -7.17 -11.46
N VAL A 100 -3.23 -7.89 -10.50
CA VAL A 100 -4.56 -8.51 -10.61
C VAL A 100 -5.53 -7.61 -9.87
N TYR A 101 -6.70 -7.28 -10.42
CA TYR A 101 -7.68 -6.44 -9.74
C TYR A 101 -9.13 -6.84 -10.05
N THR A 102 -10.04 -6.44 -9.15
CA THR A 102 -11.48 -6.63 -9.30
C THR A 102 -12.02 -5.80 -10.47
N PRO A 103 -12.68 -6.42 -11.48
CA PRO A 103 -13.33 -5.69 -12.57
C PRO A 103 -14.36 -4.68 -12.06
N ALA A 104 -14.58 -3.60 -12.82
CA ALA A 104 -15.52 -2.54 -12.40
C ALA A 104 -16.98 -3.06 -12.27
N GLU A 105 -17.38 -4.04 -13.08
CA GLU A 105 -18.70 -4.69 -12.97
C GLU A 105 -18.89 -5.51 -11.68
N ASP A 106 -17.80 -6.02 -11.11
CA ASP A 106 -17.82 -6.86 -9.89
C ASP A 106 -17.54 -6.06 -8.62
N ASN A 107 -17.31 -4.74 -8.73
CA ASN A 107 -16.97 -3.93 -7.58
C ASN A 107 -18.09 -3.81 -6.54
N GLN A 108 -19.32 -4.27 -6.81
CA GLN A 108 -20.40 -4.30 -5.82
C GLN A 108 -20.39 -5.59 -4.96
N LEU A 109 -19.46 -6.49 -5.22
CA LEU A 109 -19.24 -7.72 -4.47
C LEU A 109 -17.98 -7.56 -3.60
N ASP A 110 -18.04 -7.99 -2.33
CA ASP A 110 -16.86 -7.96 -1.46
C ASP A 110 -15.94 -9.14 -1.78
N HIS A 111 -15.02 -8.91 -2.71
CA HIS A 111 -14.00 -9.87 -3.11
C HIS A 111 -12.69 -9.75 -2.32
N CYS A 112 -12.61 -8.81 -1.37
CA CYS A 112 -11.39 -8.60 -0.62
C CYS A 112 -11.01 -9.81 0.24
N GLY A 113 -12.01 -10.47 0.85
CA GLY A 113 -11.75 -11.68 1.63
C GLY A 113 -11.22 -12.85 0.80
N ASN A 114 -11.63 -12.94 -0.48
CA ASN A 114 -11.25 -14.02 -1.37
C ASN A 114 -9.80 -13.90 -1.84
N LEU A 115 -9.38 -12.70 -2.27
CA LEU A 115 -8.00 -12.51 -2.75
C LEU A 115 -6.99 -12.70 -1.62
N TYR A 116 -7.30 -12.20 -0.43
CA TYR A 116 -6.52 -12.47 0.77
C TYR A 116 -6.41 -13.96 1.10
N SER A 117 -7.54 -14.67 1.10
CA SER A 117 -7.55 -16.11 1.40
C SER A 117 -6.76 -16.91 0.37
N TRP A 118 -6.89 -16.55 -0.92
CA TRP A 118 -6.12 -17.14 -2.01
C TRP A 118 -4.62 -16.86 -1.84
N ALA A 119 -4.22 -15.60 -1.61
CA ALA A 119 -2.82 -15.22 -1.42
C ALA A 119 -2.21 -15.90 -0.19
N GLN A 120 -2.96 -15.99 0.91
CA GLN A 120 -2.53 -16.67 2.13
C GLN A 120 -2.33 -18.18 1.90
N HIS A 121 -3.18 -18.82 1.10
CA HIS A 121 -3.03 -20.22 0.73
C HIS A 121 -1.74 -20.48 -0.06
N HIS A 122 -1.38 -19.58 -0.98
CA HIS A 122 -0.24 -19.73 -1.87
C HIS A 122 1.09 -19.25 -1.28
N PHE A 123 1.08 -18.17 -0.49
CA PHE A 123 2.28 -17.49 -0.01
C PHE A 123 2.49 -17.57 1.51
N GLY A 124 1.52 -18.12 2.25
CA GLY A 124 1.54 -18.18 3.72
C GLY A 124 1.08 -16.88 4.38
N GLN A 125 1.47 -16.66 5.63
CA GLN A 125 1.10 -15.44 6.35
C GLN A 125 1.85 -14.22 5.79
N PRO A 126 1.17 -13.06 5.62
CA PRO A 126 1.85 -11.84 5.24
C PRO A 126 2.84 -11.40 6.32
N GLY A 127 3.96 -10.82 5.91
CA GLY A 127 4.95 -10.22 6.81
C GLY A 127 4.50 -8.87 7.38
N MET A 128 3.57 -8.19 6.70
CA MET A 128 2.94 -6.94 7.15
C MET A 128 1.44 -6.97 6.91
N THR A 129 0.67 -6.47 7.87
CA THR A 129 -0.79 -6.29 7.75
C THR A 129 -1.17 -4.94 8.31
N VAL A 130 -1.95 -4.19 7.53
CA VAL A 130 -2.47 -2.87 7.89
C VAL A 130 -3.96 -2.85 7.64
N ASP A 131 -4.71 -2.35 8.60
CA ASP A 131 -6.15 -2.16 8.48
C ASP A 131 -6.52 -0.75 8.96
N GLY A 132 -6.76 0.13 8.00
CA GLY A 132 -7.28 1.48 8.19
C GLY A 132 -8.80 1.54 8.13
N SER A 133 -9.52 0.43 8.08
CA SER A 133 -10.98 0.43 7.93
C SER A 133 -11.66 1.17 9.09
N TYR A 134 -12.70 1.93 8.79
CA TYR A 134 -13.42 2.73 9.78
C TYR A 134 -14.92 2.81 9.49
N ARG A 135 -15.70 3.19 10.51
CA ARG A 135 -17.14 3.45 10.37
C ARG A 135 -17.47 4.84 10.91
N ILE A 136 -18.23 5.61 10.15
CA ILE A 136 -18.70 6.93 10.60
C ILE A 136 -20.03 6.73 11.35
N ALA A 137 -20.01 6.83 12.68
CA ALA A 137 -21.22 6.83 13.51
C ALA A 137 -21.83 8.25 13.57
N GLY A 138 -23.17 8.36 13.45
CA GLY A 138 -23.89 9.61 13.77
C GLY A 138 -24.74 10.24 12.67
N SER A 139 -24.91 9.59 11.53
CA SER A 139 -25.95 9.96 10.58
C SER A 139 -27.20 9.14 10.93
N GLY A 140 -28.13 9.77 11.67
CA GLY A 140 -29.40 9.14 12.03
C GLY A 140 -30.14 8.73 10.75
N GLY A 141 -30.40 7.42 10.60
CA GLY A 141 -30.93 6.81 9.37
C GLY A 141 -29.92 5.85 8.74
N SER A 142 -30.27 5.28 7.60
CA SER A 142 -29.50 4.34 6.74
C SER A 142 -28.15 4.87 6.22
N SER A 143 -27.54 5.83 6.90
CA SER A 143 -26.52 6.74 6.36
C SER A 143 -25.16 6.61 7.06
N ALA A 144 -24.96 5.68 8.00
CA ALA A 144 -23.62 5.35 8.47
C ALA A 144 -22.84 4.79 7.26
N HIS A 145 -21.58 5.18 7.06
CA HIS A 145 -20.77 4.60 5.98
C HIS A 145 -19.61 3.83 6.60
N GLY A 146 -19.48 2.57 6.20
CA GLY A 146 -18.27 1.78 6.42
C GLY A 146 -17.29 2.05 5.29
N TYR A 147 -16.02 2.15 5.64
CA TYR A 147 -14.93 2.24 4.69
C TYR A 147 -13.97 1.09 4.98
N THR A 148 -13.64 0.33 3.95
CA THR A 148 -12.64 -0.73 3.99
C THR A 148 -11.35 -0.20 3.39
N ASP A 149 -10.25 -0.43 4.08
CA ASP A 149 -8.91 0.01 3.67
C ASP A 149 -7.88 -0.92 4.31
N ARG A 150 -7.50 -1.98 3.59
CA ARG A 150 -6.64 -3.04 4.11
C ARG A 150 -5.49 -3.29 3.16
N HIS A 151 -4.31 -3.48 3.73
CA HIS A 151 -3.09 -3.77 2.98
C HIS A 151 -2.38 -4.98 3.58
N TYR A 152 -1.96 -5.91 2.73
CA TYR A 152 -1.19 -7.09 3.11
C TYR A 152 0.07 -7.17 2.26
N GLN A 153 1.21 -7.51 2.87
CA GLN A 153 2.48 -7.64 2.15
C GLN A 153 3.13 -8.99 2.41
N TRP A 154 3.56 -9.65 1.33
CA TRP A 154 4.44 -10.80 1.33
C TRP A 154 5.74 -10.44 0.60
N ASP A 155 6.86 -10.86 1.16
CA ASP A 155 8.17 -10.74 0.52
C ASP A 155 8.69 -12.15 0.22
N LEU A 156 8.78 -12.49 -1.07
CA LEU A 156 9.23 -13.78 -1.59
C LEU A 156 10.52 -13.59 -2.40
N GLY A 157 11.68 -13.90 -1.81
CA GLY A 157 12.97 -13.67 -2.48
C GLY A 157 13.16 -12.19 -2.79
N ASN A 158 13.30 -11.84 -4.07
CA ASN A 158 13.39 -10.45 -4.54
C ASN A 158 12.04 -9.85 -4.96
N THR A 159 10.97 -10.65 -4.92
CA THR A 159 9.61 -10.23 -5.26
C THR A 159 8.89 -9.76 -4.01
N ARG A 160 8.17 -8.64 -4.16
CA ARG A 160 7.18 -8.17 -3.21
C ARG A 160 5.80 -8.34 -3.81
N ILE A 161 4.91 -8.90 -3.01
CA ILE A 161 3.50 -9.05 -3.32
C ILE A 161 2.72 -8.18 -2.35
N ILE A 162 1.91 -7.26 -2.87
CA ILE A 162 1.02 -6.42 -2.06
C ILE A 162 -0.41 -6.69 -2.48
N GLU A 163 -1.25 -6.99 -1.51
CA GLU A 163 -2.69 -6.91 -1.68
C GLU A 163 -3.20 -5.60 -1.10
N ASP A 164 -3.96 -4.86 -1.90
CA ASP A 164 -4.66 -3.65 -1.50
C ASP A 164 -6.16 -3.87 -1.65
N CYS A 165 -6.93 -3.74 -0.56
CA CYS A 165 -8.38 -3.80 -0.56
C CYS A 165 -8.96 -2.46 -0.11
N GLN A 166 -9.79 -1.86 -0.96
CA GLN A 166 -10.49 -0.62 -0.68
C GLN A 166 -11.97 -0.75 -0.98
N GLY A 167 -12.82 -0.22 -0.12
CA GLY A 167 -14.25 -0.31 -0.32
C GLY A 167 -15.06 0.66 0.51
N GLN A 168 -16.34 0.75 0.18
CA GLN A 168 -17.33 1.51 0.91
C GLN A 168 -18.60 0.69 1.04
N SER A 169 -19.21 0.74 2.22
CA SER A 169 -20.52 0.19 2.50
C SER A 169 -21.42 1.23 3.16
N THR A 170 -22.71 1.00 3.11
CA THR A 170 -23.72 1.78 3.83
C THR A 170 -23.90 1.25 5.26
N GLY A 171 -24.81 1.85 6.02
CA GLY A 171 -24.87 1.66 7.47
C GLY A 171 -25.42 0.31 7.86
N ASP A 172 -26.29 -0.23 6.99
CA ASP A 172 -26.85 -1.57 7.06
C ASP A 172 -25.92 -2.66 6.51
N GLY A 173 -24.71 -2.29 6.05
CA GLY A 173 -23.72 -3.21 5.51
C GLY A 173 -23.80 -3.44 4.00
N THR A 174 -24.76 -2.82 3.29
CA THR A 174 -24.83 -2.92 1.82
C THR A 174 -23.56 -2.33 1.19
N ILE A 175 -22.86 -3.12 0.38
CA ILE A 175 -21.64 -2.73 -0.33
C ILE A 175 -22.01 -1.71 -1.42
N VAL A 176 -21.33 -0.57 -1.41
CA VAL A 176 -21.42 0.46 -2.46
C VAL A 176 -20.38 0.16 -3.54
N TYR A 177 -19.14 -0.06 -3.11
CA TYR A 177 -18.07 -0.61 -3.93
C TYR A 177 -17.03 -1.33 -3.04
N ALA A 178 -16.29 -2.26 -3.62
CA ALA A 178 -15.15 -2.96 -3.06
C ALA A 178 -14.24 -3.33 -4.23
N ALA A 179 -12.98 -2.93 -4.14
CA ALA A 179 -11.95 -3.24 -5.10
C ALA A 179 -10.81 -3.89 -4.32
N SER A 180 -10.38 -5.05 -4.78
CA SER A 180 -9.13 -5.66 -4.33
C SER A 180 -8.15 -5.71 -5.48
N SER A 181 -6.87 -5.57 -5.17
CA SER A 181 -5.80 -5.77 -6.13
C SER A 181 -4.64 -6.53 -5.50
N LEU A 182 -3.96 -7.36 -6.29
CA LEU A 182 -2.77 -8.09 -5.92
C LEU A 182 -1.66 -7.74 -6.91
N ARG A 183 -0.60 -7.13 -6.40
CA ARG A 183 0.50 -6.59 -7.19
C ARG A 183 1.79 -7.33 -6.92
N PHE A 184 2.49 -7.72 -7.99
CA PHE A 184 3.80 -8.35 -7.97
C PHE A 184 4.83 -7.38 -8.55
N ALA A 185 5.88 -7.06 -7.78
CA ALA A 185 6.91 -6.12 -8.18
C ALA A 185 8.27 -6.47 -7.54
N PRO A 186 9.41 -5.96 -8.06
CA PRO A 186 10.67 -6.08 -7.35
C PRO A 186 10.63 -5.31 -6.04
N GLN A 187 11.25 -5.83 -4.97
CA GLN A 187 11.35 -5.11 -3.69
C GLN A 187 12.04 -3.74 -3.82
N SER A 188 12.94 -3.59 -4.79
CA SER A 188 13.61 -2.32 -5.08
C SER A 188 12.69 -1.22 -5.63
N ALA A 189 11.46 -1.54 -6.04
CA ALA A 189 10.49 -0.56 -6.52
C ALA A 189 9.96 0.38 -5.42
N GLY A 190 10.32 0.16 -4.14
CA GLY A 190 9.98 1.08 -3.04
C GLY A 190 8.53 1.00 -2.55
N ASN A 191 7.68 0.21 -3.20
CA ASN A 191 6.31 -0.03 -2.79
C ASN A 191 6.28 -0.87 -1.51
N THR A 192 6.33 -0.25 -0.32
CA THR A 192 6.30 -0.95 0.97
C THR A 192 5.02 -0.58 1.71
N VAL A 193 4.37 -1.56 2.34
CA VAL A 193 3.28 -1.30 3.27
C VAL A 193 3.86 -0.87 4.61
N HIS A 194 3.42 0.29 5.09
CA HIS A 194 3.86 0.89 6.34
C HIS A 194 2.77 0.74 7.43
N PRO A 195 3.13 0.39 8.67
CA PRO A 195 2.15 0.30 9.75
C PRO A 195 1.51 1.66 10.00
N LEU A 196 0.25 1.66 10.43
CA LEU A 196 -0.37 2.88 10.96
C LEU A 196 0.37 3.31 12.23
N ILE A 197 0.65 4.61 12.37
CA ILE A 197 1.38 5.13 13.53
C ILE A 197 0.43 5.95 14.39
N LEU A 198 0.18 5.53 15.62
CA LEU A 198 -0.49 6.38 16.61
C LEU A 198 0.53 7.37 17.19
N ALA A 199 0.28 8.66 16.94
CA ALA A 199 1.03 9.77 17.50
C ALA A 199 0.23 10.41 18.64
N LYS A 200 0.81 10.42 19.84
CA LYS A 200 0.32 11.22 20.98
C LYS A 200 1.33 12.31 21.28
N CYS A 201 0.98 13.56 21.02
CA CYS A 201 1.88 14.70 21.13
C CYS A 201 1.47 15.66 22.24
N SER A 202 2.43 15.94 23.14
CA SER A 202 2.34 17.05 24.07
C SER A 202 2.41 18.39 23.32
N ARG A 203 1.82 19.45 23.88
CA ARG A 203 1.81 20.78 23.25
C ARG A 203 2.05 21.89 24.27
N SER A 204 2.92 22.82 23.90
CA SER A 204 3.22 24.02 24.67
C SER A 204 3.27 25.23 23.74
N LEU A 205 2.48 26.26 24.06
CA LEU A 205 2.35 27.48 23.28
C LEU A 205 3.23 28.59 23.85
N ARG A 206 3.93 29.31 22.97
CA ARG A 206 4.55 30.60 23.24
C ARG A 206 3.91 31.64 22.33
N LEU A 207 3.32 32.69 22.91
CA LEU A 207 2.78 33.80 22.15
C LEU A 207 3.91 34.76 21.77
N ASN A 208 3.87 35.31 20.56
CA ASN A 208 4.92 36.21 20.08
C ASN A 208 4.94 37.57 20.80
N ASP A 209 3.84 37.95 21.46
CA ASP A 209 3.60 39.28 22.04
C ASP A 209 3.55 39.32 23.58
N ALA A 210 3.54 38.18 24.28
CA ALA A 210 3.39 38.17 25.72
C ALA A 210 3.97 36.92 26.41
N SER A 211 4.89 37.18 27.35
CA SER A 211 5.47 36.28 28.36
C SER A 211 6.43 35.17 27.89
N ASP A 212 7.58 35.06 28.58
CA ASP A 212 8.57 33.99 28.38
C ASP A 212 8.09 32.61 28.87
N ILE A 213 6.93 32.55 29.54
CA ILE A 213 6.43 31.33 30.17
C ILE A 213 5.56 30.57 29.17
N PRO A 214 5.94 29.36 28.76
CA PRO A 214 5.15 28.56 27.83
C PRO A 214 3.82 28.14 28.47
N LEU A 215 2.70 28.34 27.75
CA LEU A 215 1.38 27.89 28.15
C LEU A 215 1.18 26.42 27.74
N LYS A 216 0.97 25.54 28.71
CA LYS A 216 0.66 24.13 28.43
C LYS A 216 -0.71 24.00 27.78
N MET A 217 -0.78 23.28 26.66
CA MET A 217 -2.02 22.97 25.96
C MET A 217 -2.43 21.51 26.22
N SER A 218 -3.65 21.13 25.83
CA SER A 218 -4.05 19.72 25.81
C SER A 218 -3.20 18.93 24.81
N ASP A 219 -2.97 17.64 25.06
CA ASP A 219 -2.31 16.78 24.09
C ASP A 219 -3.16 16.66 22.81
N ILE A 220 -2.50 16.43 21.67
CA ILE A 220 -3.16 16.02 20.43
C ILE A 220 -2.85 14.55 20.16
N VAL A 221 -3.85 13.80 19.71
CA VAL A 221 -3.70 12.38 19.36
C VAL A 221 -4.29 12.14 17.98
N PHE A 222 -3.50 11.53 17.10
CA PHE A 222 -3.89 11.20 15.74
C PHE A 222 -3.16 9.96 15.25
N VAL A 223 -3.67 9.36 14.19
CA VAL A 223 -3.06 8.23 13.48
C VAL A 223 -2.52 8.75 12.16
N VAL A 224 -1.28 8.41 11.86
CA VAL A 224 -0.63 8.66 10.57
C VAL A 224 -0.77 7.40 9.73
N ASP A 225 -1.23 7.58 8.50
CA ASP A 225 -1.32 6.54 7.50
C ASP A 225 -0.45 6.94 6.30
N GLU A 226 0.77 6.40 6.27
CA GLU A 226 1.74 6.65 5.20
C GLU A 226 1.30 6.05 3.86
N ASN A 227 0.52 4.96 3.88
CA ASN A 227 0.09 4.26 2.67
C ASN A 227 -0.88 5.12 1.85
N ASN A 228 -1.80 5.83 2.53
CA ASN A 228 -2.76 6.73 1.89
C ASN A 228 -2.38 8.22 1.98
N GLY A 229 -1.21 8.53 2.55
CA GLY A 229 -0.77 9.92 2.75
C GLY A 229 -1.74 10.75 3.61
N SER A 230 -2.35 10.15 4.63
CA SER A 230 -3.47 10.74 5.37
C SER A 230 -3.24 10.75 6.89
N ILE A 231 -4.06 11.55 7.60
CA ILE A 231 -4.13 11.54 9.05
C ILE A 231 -5.57 11.35 9.54
N ARG A 232 -5.70 10.60 10.63
CA ARG A 232 -6.99 10.12 11.15
C ARG A 232 -7.06 10.31 12.65
N ARG A 233 -8.26 10.27 13.20
CA ARG A 233 -8.46 10.18 14.64
C ARG A 233 -8.02 8.81 15.16
N PRO A 234 -7.87 8.64 16.49
CA PRO A 234 -7.57 7.32 17.08
C PRO A 234 -8.60 6.23 16.80
N ASP A 235 -9.83 6.60 16.44
CA ASP A 235 -10.89 5.68 15.97
C ASP A 235 -10.89 5.48 14.44
N LEU A 236 -9.79 5.85 13.78
CA LEU A 236 -9.53 5.74 12.34
C LEU A 236 -10.44 6.58 11.43
N VAL A 237 -11.35 7.37 11.98
CA VAL A 237 -12.15 8.30 11.20
C VAL A 237 -11.27 9.47 10.71
N PRO A 238 -11.32 9.86 9.42
CA PRO A 238 -10.55 10.97 8.88
C PRO A 238 -10.77 12.27 9.66
N ILE A 239 -9.69 13.01 9.91
CA ILE A 239 -9.77 14.37 10.47
C ILE A 239 -9.96 15.34 9.31
N ARG A 240 -10.80 16.36 9.47
CA ARG A 240 -10.86 17.47 8.50
C ARG A 240 -9.59 18.32 8.67
N VAL A 241 -8.63 18.10 7.79
CA VAL A 241 -7.35 18.81 7.73
C VAL A 241 -7.05 19.24 6.30
N HIS A 242 -6.15 20.21 6.16
CA HIS A 242 -5.69 20.72 4.87
C HIS A 242 -4.19 20.53 4.72
N ASN A 243 -3.68 20.56 3.48
CA ASN A 243 -2.26 20.52 3.17
C ASN A 243 -1.51 19.37 3.87
N VAL A 244 -2.14 18.18 3.93
CA VAL A 244 -1.51 17.01 4.53
C VAL A 244 -0.36 16.56 3.64
N GLN A 245 0.82 16.44 4.22
CA GLN A 245 1.96 15.79 3.60
C GLN A 245 2.49 14.75 4.58
N VAL A 246 2.55 13.51 4.13
CA VAL A 246 3.09 12.40 4.91
C VAL A 246 4.25 11.83 4.11
N ASN A 247 5.41 11.74 4.74
CA ASN A 247 6.57 11.06 4.20
C ASN A 247 7.33 10.36 5.35
N PRO A 248 8.29 9.47 5.07
CA PRO A 248 8.95 8.67 6.09
C PRO A 248 9.72 9.46 7.16
N ARG A 249 9.99 10.76 6.96
CA ARG A 249 10.68 11.61 7.93
C ARG A 249 9.75 12.59 8.63
N GLN A 250 8.71 13.05 7.95
CA GLN A 250 7.90 14.16 8.42
C GLN A 250 6.43 13.98 8.05
N VAL A 251 5.58 14.36 9.01
CA VAL A 251 4.15 14.59 8.77
C VAL A 251 3.88 16.07 8.97
N SER A 252 3.26 16.72 8.00
CA SER A 252 2.78 18.09 8.11
C SER A 252 1.30 18.18 7.77
N PHE A 253 0.56 19.03 8.47
CA PHE A 253 -0.86 19.23 8.21
C PHE A 253 -1.37 20.52 8.85
N ASN A 254 -2.41 21.07 8.25
CA ASN A 254 -3.10 22.24 8.77
C ASN A 254 -4.43 21.82 9.42
N LEU A 255 -4.61 22.21 10.68
CA LEU A 255 -5.82 21.97 11.44
C LEU A 255 -6.47 23.29 11.83
N THR A 256 -7.68 23.51 11.34
CA THR A 256 -8.50 24.67 11.70
C THR A 256 -9.50 24.27 12.78
N LEU A 257 -9.41 24.92 13.94
CA LEU A 257 -10.35 24.76 15.06
C LEU A 257 -10.89 26.14 15.41
N ASP A 258 -12.20 26.31 15.27
CA ASP A 258 -12.90 27.57 15.49
C ASP A 258 -12.24 28.75 14.75
N GLN A 259 -11.65 29.69 15.48
CA GLN A 259 -10.98 30.89 14.96
C GLN A 259 -9.44 30.74 14.88
N SER A 260 -8.92 29.53 15.03
CA SER A 260 -7.50 29.24 15.01
C SER A 260 -7.11 28.29 13.87
N THR A 261 -6.03 28.63 13.17
CA THR A 261 -5.39 27.73 12.22
C THR A 261 -4.03 27.34 12.78
N ASN A 262 -3.78 26.03 12.85
CA ASN A 262 -2.53 25.47 13.33
C ASN A 262 -1.85 24.72 12.19
N GLU A 263 -0.61 25.08 11.88
CA GLU A 263 0.21 24.40 10.88
C GLU A 263 1.19 23.50 11.63
N TYR A 264 0.90 22.20 11.73
CA TYR A 264 1.69 21.23 12.46
C TYR A 264 2.76 20.60 11.58
N GLN A 265 3.91 20.30 12.18
CA GLN A 265 4.97 19.48 11.64
C GLN A 265 5.47 18.52 12.72
N VAL A 266 5.53 17.22 12.40
CA VAL A 266 6.07 16.17 13.26
C VAL A 266 7.24 15.53 12.56
N ASP A 267 8.42 15.59 13.17
CA ASP A 267 9.55 14.77 12.76
C ASP A 267 9.36 13.35 13.31
N LEU A 268 9.15 12.38 12.42
CA LEU A 268 8.86 11.00 12.81
C LEU A 268 10.03 10.31 13.51
N PRO A 269 11.31 10.48 13.10
CA PRO A 269 12.42 9.85 13.80
C PRO A 269 12.65 10.34 15.23
N SER A 270 12.54 11.64 15.47
CA SER A 270 12.76 12.23 16.81
C SER A 270 11.48 12.35 17.63
N GLY A 271 10.31 12.29 17.00
CA GLY A 271 9.02 12.60 17.61
C GLY A 271 8.82 14.09 17.91
N GLN A 272 9.69 14.98 17.45
CA GLN A 272 9.56 16.41 17.74
C GLN A 272 8.31 17.00 17.04
N LEU A 273 7.49 17.73 17.80
CA LEU A 273 6.36 18.51 17.27
C LEU A 273 6.74 20.00 17.23
N THR A 274 6.53 20.62 16.08
CA THR A 274 6.48 22.07 15.94
C THR A 274 5.17 22.48 15.28
N ALA A 275 4.68 23.68 15.61
CA ALA A 275 3.55 24.25 14.91
C ALA A 275 3.57 25.78 14.96
N THR A 276 2.94 26.39 13.97
CA THR A 276 2.56 27.81 14.02
C THR A 276 1.06 27.90 14.25
N MET A 277 0.63 28.62 15.27
CA MET A 277 -0.78 28.88 15.54
C MET A 277 -1.10 30.33 15.22
N SER A 278 -2.13 30.55 14.41
CA SER A 278 -2.70 31.86 14.12
C SER A 278 -4.09 31.98 14.77
N ILE A 279 -4.27 32.91 15.71
CA ILE A 279 -5.57 33.21 16.35
C ILE A 279 -6.12 34.51 15.75
N ALA A 280 -7.34 34.44 15.20
CA ALA A 280 -8.10 35.60 14.73
C ALA A 280 -7.31 36.54 13.80
N ALA A 281 -6.48 36.00 12.89
CA ALA A 281 -5.63 36.71 11.92
C ALA A 281 -4.66 37.78 12.47
N ILE A 282 -4.59 37.97 13.80
CA ILE A 282 -3.89 39.12 14.42
C ILE A 282 -2.79 38.65 15.40
N ARG A 283 -2.90 37.44 15.97
CA ARG A 283 -1.89 36.90 16.89
C ARG A 283 -1.33 35.58 16.40
N ALA A 284 -0.02 35.54 16.23
CA ALA A 284 0.73 34.33 15.95
C ALA A 284 1.45 33.83 17.20
N GLY A 285 1.52 32.52 17.37
CA GLY A 285 2.29 31.87 18.41
C GLY A 285 2.96 30.61 17.89
N GLN A 286 4.04 30.22 18.56
CA GLN A 286 4.76 28.98 18.28
C GLN A 286 4.31 27.90 19.25
N VAL A 287 3.97 26.74 18.71
CA VAL A 287 3.70 25.53 19.47
C VAL A 287 4.89 24.60 19.33
N THR A 288 5.37 24.08 20.45
CA THR A 288 6.37 23.01 20.48
C THR A 288 5.87 21.85 21.32
N GLY A 289 6.44 20.68 21.09
CA GLY A 289 6.05 19.49 21.81
C GLY A 289 6.88 18.28 21.47
N GLN A 290 6.52 17.17 22.11
CA GLN A 290 7.10 15.86 21.88
C GLN A 290 5.98 14.84 21.70
N CYS A 291 6.11 14.04 20.64
CA CYS A 291 5.24 12.92 20.31
C CYS A 291 5.83 11.61 20.81
N SER A 292 4.99 10.80 21.44
CA SER A 292 5.20 9.37 21.57
C SER A 292 4.59 8.71 20.34
N LEU A 293 5.42 8.03 19.54
CA LEU A 293 5.02 7.34 18.33
C LEU A 293 5.00 5.84 18.59
N ARG A 294 3.91 5.17 18.23
CA ARG A 294 3.83 3.71 18.27
C ARG A 294 3.09 3.17 17.06
N PRO A 295 3.54 2.06 16.46
CA PRO A 295 2.73 1.32 15.51
C PRO A 295 1.40 0.92 16.18
N LEU A 296 0.30 1.06 15.45
CA LEU A 296 -0.94 0.39 15.82
C LEU A 296 -0.79 -1.09 15.49
N PRO A 297 -1.11 -2.00 16.42
CA PRO A 297 -1.20 -3.40 16.07
C PRO A 297 -2.29 -3.57 15.00
N PRO A 298 -2.15 -4.56 14.10
CA PRO A 298 -3.28 -4.95 13.27
C PRO A 298 -4.46 -5.29 14.20
N PRO A 299 -5.70 -4.94 13.84
CA PRO A 299 -6.85 -5.27 14.67
C PRO A 299 -6.88 -6.78 14.94
N ASP A 300 -7.07 -7.16 16.21
CA ASP A 300 -7.36 -8.55 16.55
C ASP A 300 -8.58 -8.98 15.74
N ARG A 301 -8.42 -10.03 14.94
CA ARG A 301 -9.42 -10.55 13.97
C ARG A 301 -10.74 -11.04 14.58
N ASP A 302 -10.98 -10.78 15.86
CA ASP A 302 -12.17 -11.20 16.59
C ASP A 302 -13.23 -10.09 16.69
N LEU A 303 -13.41 -9.30 15.63
CA LEU A 303 -14.70 -8.67 15.40
C LEU A 303 -15.53 -9.65 14.58
N PRO A 304 -16.41 -10.46 15.20
CA PRO A 304 -17.34 -11.28 14.43
C PRO A 304 -18.09 -10.37 13.47
N ALA A 305 -18.26 -10.84 12.23
CA ALA A 305 -19.24 -10.29 11.31
C ALA A 305 -20.50 -9.99 12.13
N ALA A 306 -20.85 -8.71 12.25
CA ALA A 306 -22.05 -8.31 12.94
C ALA A 306 -23.21 -9.05 12.25
N LYS A 307 -23.81 -10.00 12.96
CA LYS A 307 -25.04 -10.67 12.55
C LYS A 307 -26.20 -9.68 12.58
#